data_AF-A0A7W1UKG2-F1
#
_entry.id   AF-A0A7W1UKG2-F1
#
_cell.length_a   1.000
_cell.length_b   1.000
_cell.length_c   1.000
_cell.angle_alpha   90.00
_cell.angle_beta   90.00
_cell.angle_gamma   90.00
#
_symmetry.space_group_name_H-M   'P 1'
#
loop_
_entity.id
_entity.type
_entity.pdbx_description
1 polymer ?
#
loop_
_entity_poly.entity_id
_entity_poly.type
_entity_poly.pdbx_seq_one_letter_code
_entity_poly.pdbx_strand_id
1 'polypeptide(L)' 'MPSTEPNPTLDAQPLRLGAVLTRLDQIRRELDRDDLDLEDQLVLYREGVTHVAAARRILEASRAEVELLAEEGEGAGG' A
#
# COMPACT_ATOMS: atom_id res chain seq x y z
N MET A 1 -28.06 -18.08 -1.38
CA MET A 1 -26.62 -17.82 -1.24
C MET A 1 -26.38 -16.46 -1.86
N PRO A 2 -26.11 -15.38 -1.10
CA PRO A 2 -25.64 -14.15 -1.71
C PRO A 2 -24.28 -14.46 -2.32
N SER A 3 -24.20 -14.44 -3.65
CA SER A 3 -22.94 -14.49 -4.36
C SER A 3 -22.20 -13.20 -4.01
N THR A 4 -21.13 -13.30 -3.22
CA THR A 4 -20.15 -12.22 -3.09
C THR A 4 -19.49 -12.08 -4.45
N GLU A 5 -20.04 -11.20 -5.30
CA GLU A 5 -19.34 -10.82 -6.52
C GLU A 5 -17.99 -10.22 -6.11
N PRO A 6 -16.88 -10.63 -6.75
CA PRO A 6 -15.57 -10.05 -6.47
C PRO A 6 -15.62 -8.57 -6.81
N ASN A 7 -15.37 -7.70 -5.83
CA ASN A 7 -15.27 -6.27 -6.06
C ASN A 7 -13.87 -5.99 -6.65
N PRO A 8 -13.77 -5.68 -7.95
CA PRO A 8 -12.48 -5.59 -8.65
C PRO A 8 -11.61 -4.43 -8.13
N THR A 9 -12.22 -3.46 -7.43
CA THR A 9 -11.51 -2.33 -6.84
C THR A 9 -10.76 -2.76 -5.57
N LEU A 10 -11.42 -3.58 -4.73
CA LEU A 10 -10.87 -4.13 -3.48
C LEU A 10 -9.76 -5.14 -3.76
N ASP A 11 -9.98 -6.08 -4.69
CA ASP A 11 -9.01 -7.13 -5.01
C ASP A 11 -7.73 -6.57 -5.66
N ALA A 12 -7.80 -5.39 -6.27
CA ALA A 12 -6.65 -4.71 -6.85
C ALA A 12 -5.81 -3.92 -5.82
N GLN A 13 -6.33 -3.60 -4.63
CA GLN A 13 -5.58 -2.85 -3.61
C GLN A 13 -4.43 -3.67 -2.98
N PRO A 14 -4.61 -4.95 -2.58
CA PRO A 14 -3.53 -5.79 -2.07
C PRO A 14 -2.36 -5.95 -3.04
N LEU A 15 -2.67 -6.08 -4.34
CA LEU A 15 -1.67 -6.14 -5.41
C LEU A 15 -0.89 -4.81 -5.52
N ARG A 16 -1.55 -3.66 -5.30
CA ARG A 16 -0.89 -2.34 -5.31
C ARG A 16 -0.03 -2.12 -4.07
N LEU A 17 -0.51 -2.43 -2.86
CA LEU A 17 0.28 -2.28 -1.64
C LEU A 17 1.50 -3.21 -1.65
N GLY A 18 1.31 -4.48 -2.04
CA GLY A 18 2.40 -5.45 -2.14
C GLY A 18 3.50 -5.00 -3.10
N ALA A 19 3.14 -4.41 -4.25
CA ALA A 19 4.10 -3.85 -5.20
C ALA A 19 4.88 -2.66 -4.61
N VAL A 20 4.20 -1.74 -3.92
CA VAL A 20 4.84 -0.60 -3.25
C VAL A 20 5.82 -1.06 -2.17
N LEU A 21 5.41 -2.00 -1.32
CA LEU A 21 6.28 -2.56 -0.27
C LEU A 21 7.48 -3.32 -0.86
N THR A 22 7.27 -4.06 -1.96
CA THR A 22 8.36 -4.74 -2.67
C THR A 22 9.39 -3.75 -3.19
N ARG A 23 8.95 -2.63 -3.79
CA ARG A 23 9.87 -1.60 -4.28
C ARG A 23 10.59 -0.88 -3.13
N LEU A 24 9.91 -0.63 -2.01
CA LEU A 24 10.57 -0.07 -0.81
C LEU A 24 11.69 -0.96 -0.29
N ASP A 25 11.48 -2.28 -0.23
CA ASP A 25 12.54 -3.19 0.21
C ASP A 25 13.70 -3.27 -0.79
N GLN A 26 13.43 -3.15 -2.10
CA GLN A 26 14.48 -3.01 -3.11
C GLN A 26 15.30 -1.73 -2.91
N ILE A 27 14.64 -0.58 -2.77
CA ILE A 27 15.31 0.71 -2.53
C ILE A 27 16.18 0.64 -1.27
N ARG A 28 15.67 0.02 -0.19
CA ARG A 28 16.45 -0.17 1.04
C ARG A 28 17.72 -0.98 0.79
N ARG A 29 17.61 -2.11 0.08
CA ARG A 29 18.76 -2.97 -0.27
C ARG A 29 19.75 -2.26 -1.20
N GLU A 30 19.26 -1.43 -2.11
CA GLU A 30 20.10 -0.64 -3.02
C GLU A 30 20.86 0.45 -2.24
N LEU A 31 20.20 1.14 -1.30
CA LEU A 31 20.83 2.12 -0.41
C LEU A 31 21.83 1.53 0.59
N ASP A 32 21.68 0.25 0.94
CA ASP A 32 22.64 -0.48 1.82
C ASP A 32 23.97 -0.82 1.09
N ARG A 33 24.12 -0.49 -0.20
CA ARG A 33 25.35 -0.74 -0.96
C ARG A 33 26.42 0.33 -0.71
N ASP A 34 27.65 -0.11 -0.47
CA ASP A 34 28.80 0.77 -0.23
C ASP A 34 29.35 1.47 -1.51
N ASP A 35 28.90 1.06 -2.69
CA ASP A 35 29.42 1.51 -4.00
C ASP A 35 28.49 2.50 -4.73
N LEU A 36 27.50 3.06 -4.02
CA LEU A 36 26.56 4.02 -4.57
C LEU A 36 27.07 5.46 -4.40
N ASP A 37 27.02 6.26 -5.47
CA ASP A 37 27.34 7.68 -5.36
C ASP A 37 26.21 8.49 -4.71
N LEU A 38 26.53 9.72 -4.29
CA LEU A 38 25.59 10.57 -3.57
C LEU A 38 24.36 10.95 -4.41
N GLU A 39 24.51 11.12 -5.73
CA GLU A 39 23.40 11.52 -6.59
C GLU A 39 22.38 10.39 -6.71
N ASP A 40 22.86 9.17 -6.93
CA ASP A 40 22.06 7.95 -6.95
C ASP A 40 21.38 7.70 -5.60
N GLN A 41 22.10 7.89 -4.48
CA GLN A 41 21.52 7.77 -3.13
C GLN A 41 20.35 8.74 -2.94
N LEU A 42 20.50 9.99 -3.40
CA LEU A 42 19.45 11.00 -3.30
C LEU A 42 18.25 10.68 -4.20
N VAL A 43 18.47 10.09 -5.38
CA VAL A 43 17.39 9.62 -6.26
C VAL A 43 16.59 8.51 -5.57
N LEU A 44 17.26 7.48 -5.06
CA LEU A 44 16.63 6.37 -4.35
C LEU A 44 15.89 6.82 -3.10
N TYR A 45 16.48 7.75 -2.34
CA TYR A 45 15.81 8.33 -1.17
C TYR A 45 14.50 9.03 -1.53
N ARG A 46 14.51 9.90 -2.56
CA ARG A 46 13.29 10.59 -3.02
C ARG A 46 12.23 9.62 -3.52
N GLU A 47 12.66 8.57 -4.23
CA GLU A 47 11.76 7.50 -4.65
C GLU A 47 11.14 6.80 -3.43
N GLY A 48 11.96 6.45 -2.43
CA GLY A 48 11.52 5.82 -1.18
C GLY A 48 10.48 6.65 -0.44
N VAL A 49 10.69 7.97 -0.30
CA VAL A 49 9.71 8.88 0.31
C VAL A 49 8.37 8.85 -0.44
N THR A 50 8.42 8.80 -1.77
CA THR A 50 7.21 8.74 -2.60
C THR A 50 6.44 7.44 -2.39
N HIS A 51 7.14 6.30 -2.30
CA HIS A 51 6.52 5.00 -2.04
C HIS A 51 5.95 4.89 -0.61
N VAL A 52 6.64 5.43 0.41
CA VAL A 52 6.10 5.48 1.78
C VAL A 52 4.79 6.28 1.83
N ALA A 53 4.76 7.44 1.15
CA ALA A 53 3.53 8.23 1.06
C ALA A 53 2.40 7.48 0.35
N ALA A 54 2.71 6.75 -0.72
CA ALA A 54 1.74 5.92 -1.43
C ALA A 54 1.20 4.77 -0.54
N ALA A 55 2.08 4.05 0.15
CA ALA A 55 1.70 2.97 1.06
C ALA A 55 0.76 3.48 2.16
N ARG A 56 1.07 4.64 2.76
CA ARG A 56 0.23 5.28 3.78
C ARG A 56 -1.17 5.59 3.24
N ARG A 57 -1.29 6.17 2.05
CA ARG A 57 -2.60 6.46 1.43
C ARG A 57 -3.42 5.21 1.16
N ILE A 58 -2.78 4.14 0.70
CA ILE A 58 -3.46 2.87 0.46
C ILE A 58 -3.99 2.30 1.77
N LEU A 59 -3.16 2.26 2.82
CA LEU A 59 -3.57 1.78 4.15
C LEU A 59 -4.70 2.62 4.76
N GLU A 60 -4.65 3.94 4.63
CA GLU A 60 -5.70 4.84 5.10
C GLU A 60 -7.02 4.58 4.36
N ALA A 61 -6.98 4.38 3.04
CA ALA A 61 -8.16 4.06 2.25
C ALA A 61 -8.76 2.70 2.62
N SER A 62 -7.92 1.65 2.72
CA SER A 62 -8.38 0.32 3.13
C SER A 62 -8.93 0.33 4.56
N ARG A 63 -8.36 1.13 5.46
CA ARG A 63 -8.88 1.30 6.82
C ARG A 63 -10.29 1.92 6.81
N ALA A 64 -10.48 3.01 6.08
CA ALA A 64 -11.78 3.67 5.98
C ALA A 64 -12.85 2.75 5.38
N GLU A 65 -12.47 1.91 4.41
CA GLU A 65 -13.35 0.91 3.81
C GLU A 65 -13.75 -0.19 4.81
N VAL A 66 -12.81 -0.69 5.62
CA VAL A 66 -13.11 -1.65 6.69
C VAL A 66 -14.02 -1.03 7.76
N GLU A 67 -13.79 0.24 8.13
CA GLU A 67 -14.63 0.96 9.08
C GLU A 67 -16.07 1.09 8.55
N LEU A 68 -16.25 1.46 7.28
CA LEU A 68 -17.58 1.55 6.65
C LEU A 68 -18.29 0.19 6.63
N LEU A 69 -17.60 -0.89 6.22
CA LEU A 69 -18.17 -2.23 6.18
C LEU A 69 -18.57 -2.75 7.57
N ALA A 70 -17.81 -2.37 8.61
CA ALA A 70 -18.14 -2.70 9.99
C ALA A 70 -19.43 -1.98 10.44
N GLU A 71 -19.58 -0.69 10.13
CA GLU A 71 -20.78 0.10 10.44
C GLU A 71 -22.03 -0.43 9.71
N GLU A 72 -21.90 -0.80 8.43
CA GLU A 72 -23.00 -1.39 7.64
C GLU A 72 -23.42 -2.76 8.20
N GLY A 73 -22.47 -3.56 8.68
CA GLY A 73 -22.73 -4.86 9.30
C GLY A 73 -23.45 -4.76 10.64
N GLU A 74 -23.17 -3.73 11.44
CA GLU A 74 -23.85 -3.48 12.72
C GLU A 74 -25.28 -2.96 12.52
N GLY A 75 -25.55 -2.20 11.46
CA GLY A 75 -26.90 -1.68 11.13
C GLY A 75 -27.90 -2.73 10.63
N ALA A 76 -27.45 -3.88 10.16
CA ALA A 76 -28.31 -4.96 9.65
C ALA A 76 -28.77 -5.96 10.73
N GLY A 77 -28.30 -5.83 11.98
CA GLY A 77 -28.61 -6.73 13.09
C GLY A 77 -29.55 -6.17 14.16
N GLY A 78 -30.11 -4.97 13.97
CA GLY A 78 -31.01 -4.29 14.92
C GLY A 78 -32.50 -4.44 14.60
#